data_AF-K0D711-F1
#
_entry.id   AF-K0D711-F1
#
_cell.length_a   1.000
_cell.length_b   1.000
_cell.length_c   1.000
_cell.angle_alpha   90.00
_cell.angle_beta   90.00
_cell.angle_gamma   90.00
#
_symmetry.space_group_name_H-M   'P 1'
#
loop_
_entity.id
_entity.type
_entity.pdbx_description
1 polymer ?
#
loop_
_entity_poly.entity_id
_entity_poly.type
_entity_poly.pdbx_seq_one_letter_code
_entity_poly.pdbx_strand_id
1 'polypeptide(L)'
;MRKKVMLWTVLGIGILAFGFIISIFLSKEKQIPYYEKTGNHVILSDKVNRLKSSNDKEKVFALARKALVKKTKTEDNIDWNNFEDVSLYIEKIDKNHQYYFSYTIKSTKPMVLTIRYDMLIKLNQNNLELASQDIEILAFNMKFIE
;
A
#
# COMPACT_ATOMS: atom_id res chain seq x y z
N MET A 1 -18.60 23.90 44.82
CA MET A 1 -18.96 22.84 43.84
C MET A 1 -18.85 23.29 42.38
N ARG A 2 -19.27 24.51 41.99
CA ARG A 2 -19.22 25.01 40.59
C ARG A 2 -17.85 24.93 39.89
N LYS A 3 -16.75 25.28 40.57
CA LYS A 3 -15.39 25.23 39.99
C LYS A 3 -14.92 23.81 39.63
N LYS A 4 -15.29 22.80 40.43
CA LYS A 4 -14.95 21.40 40.16
C LYS A 4 -15.75 20.87 38.97
N VAL A 5 -17.05 21.15 38.90
CA VAL A 5 -17.92 20.76 37.76
C VAL A 5 -17.41 21.37 36.45
N MET A 6 -17.04 22.66 36.45
CA MET A 6 -16.47 23.33 35.27
C MET A 6 -15.15 22.67 34.81
N LEU A 7 -14.28 22.28 35.75
CA LEU A 7 -13.03 21.57 35.43
C LEU A 7 -13.29 20.20 34.77
N TRP A 8 -14.24 19.41 35.31
CA TRP A 8 -14.63 18.12 34.74
C TRP A 8 -15.28 18.25 33.36
N THR A 9 -16.03 19.33 33.13
CA THR A 9 -16.67 19.58 31.83
C THR A 9 -15.62 19.93 30.76
N VAL A 10 -14.64 20.78 31.09
CA VAL A 10 -13.54 21.12 30.17
C VAL A 10 -12.66 19.90 29.90
N LEU A 11 -12.39 19.07 30.92
CA LEU A 11 -11.62 17.84 30.77
C LEU A 11 -12.35 16.84 29.85
N GLY A 12 -13.66 16.66 30.03
CA GLY A 12 -14.49 15.79 29.19
C GLY A 12 -14.53 16.25 27.73
N ILE A 13 -14.68 17.56 27.48
CA ILE A 13 -14.63 18.13 26.13
C ILE A 13 -13.25 17.94 25.50
N GLY A 14 -12.18 18.11 26.29
CA GLY A 14 -10.80 17.87 25.85
C GLY A 14 -10.55 16.43 25.39
N ILE A 15 -11.06 15.44 26.13
CA ILE A 15 -10.92 14.02 25.77
C ILE A 15 -11.68 13.70 24.47
N LEU A 16 -12.89 14.24 24.30
CA LEU A 16 -13.68 14.05 23.08
C LEU A 16 -13.02 14.69 21.86
N ALA A 17 -12.50 15.91 22.00
CA ALA A 17 -11.77 16.59 20.93
C ALA A 17 -10.48 15.83 20.57
N PHE A 18 -9.76 15.33 21.56
CA PHE A 18 -8.54 14.55 21.32
C PHE A 18 -8.81 13.22 20.61
N GLY A 19 -9.86 12.50 21.03
CA GLY A 19 -10.30 11.27 20.35
C GLY A 19 -10.72 11.51 18.89
N PHE A 20 -11.40 12.63 18.62
CA PHE A 20 -11.78 13.01 17.26
C PHE A 20 -10.58 13.34 16.38
N ILE A 21 -9.59 14.07 16.91
CA ILE A 21 -8.35 14.40 16.19
C ILE A 21 -7.56 13.13 15.85
N ILE A 22 -7.43 12.19 16.80
CA ILE A 22 -6.77 10.90 16.58
C ILE A 22 -7.47 10.11 15.47
N SER A 23 -8.80 10.08 15.47
CA SER A 23 -9.59 9.38 14.44
C SER A 23 -9.33 9.93 13.03
N ILE A 24 -9.24 11.26 12.88
CA ILE A 24 -8.91 11.90 11.59
C ILE A 24 -7.49 11.54 11.14
N PHE A 25 -6.53 11.54 12.07
CA PHE A 25 -5.14 11.20 11.77
C PHE A 25 -4.98 9.74 11.34
N LEU A 26 -5.57 8.80 12.07
CA LEU A 26 -5.59 7.38 11.72
C LEU A 26 -6.24 7.13 10.36
N SER A 27 -7.31 7.88 10.06
CA SER A 27 -8.01 7.76 8.78
C SER A 27 -7.16 8.20 7.58
N LYS A 28 -6.27 9.18 7.76
CA LYS A 28 -5.33 9.64 6.71
C LYS A 28 -4.18 8.67 6.51
N GLU A 29 -3.72 8.01 7.56
CA GLU A 29 -2.62 7.04 7.49
C GLU A 29 -2.98 5.80 6.65
N LYS A 30 -4.29 5.48 6.54
CA LYS A 30 -4.77 4.34 5.74
C LYS A 30 -5.08 4.68 4.28
N GLN A 31 -4.91 5.94 3.84
CA GLN A 31 -5.25 6.35 2.48
C GLN A 31 -4.14 6.04 1.49
N ILE A 32 -4.52 5.75 0.24
CA ILE A 32 -3.56 5.52 -0.84
C ILE A 32 -2.95 6.86 -1.27
N PRO A 33 -1.62 6.97 -1.32
CA PRO A 33 -0.96 8.19 -1.76
C PRO A 33 -1.40 8.60 -3.16
N TYR A 34 -1.74 9.89 -3.33
CA TYR A 34 -2.09 10.49 -4.62
C TYR A 34 -3.34 9.90 -5.30
N TYR A 35 -4.26 9.29 -4.55
CA TYR A 35 -5.49 8.70 -5.09
C TYR A 35 -6.31 9.67 -5.94
N GLU A 36 -6.67 10.83 -5.38
CA GLU A 36 -7.43 11.88 -6.07
C GLU A 36 -6.57 12.79 -6.98
N LYS A 37 -5.28 12.48 -7.16
CA LYS A 37 -4.37 13.33 -7.93
C LYS A 37 -4.21 12.80 -9.35
N THR A 38 -4.23 13.72 -10.31
CA THR A 38 -3.77 13.51 -11.69
C THR A 38 -2.27 13.83 -11.78
N GLY A 39 -1.60 13.27 -12.77
CA GLY A 39 -0.16 13.38 -12.95
C GLY A 39 0.68 12.26 -12.32
N ASN A 40 1.93 12.20 -12.77
CA ASN A 40 2.88 11.16 -12.39
C ASN A 40 3.50 11.46 -11.02
N HIS A 41 3.30 10.54 -10.07
CA HIS A 41 3.86 10.67 -8.73
C HIS A 41 4.53 9.37 -8.30
N VAL A 42 5.85 9.40 -8.15
CA VAL A 42 6.60 8.28 -7.56
C VAL A 42 6.25 8.17 -6.08
N ILE A 43 5.70 7.01 -5.71
CA ILE A 43 5.29 6.67 -4.34
C ILE A 43 6.42 5.92 -3.65
N LEU A 44 6.99 4.93 -4.34
CA LEU A 44 8.10 4.13 -3.85
C LEU A 44 9.08 3.85 -4.98
N SER A 45 10.36 4.05 -4.70
CA SER A 45 11.46 3.54 -5.52
C SER A 45 12.72 3.45 -4.68
N ASP A 46 13.72 2.70 -5.15
CA ASP A 46 15.03 2.61 -4.48
C ASP A 46 15.73 3.98 -4.39
N LYS A 47 15.38 4.92 -5.27
CA LYS A 47 15.90 6.30 -5.30
C LYS A 47 15.06 7.29 -4.49
N VAL A 48 13.79 6.97 -4.28
CA VAL A 48 12.79 7.84 -3.65
C VAL A 48 12.02 6.99 -2.65
N ASN A 49 12.57 6.84 -1.45
CA ASN A 49 11.87 6.18 -0.35
C ASN A 49 11.04 7.20 0.42
N ARG A 50 9.82 7.49 -0.07
CA ARG A 50 8.88 8.40 0.59
C ARG A 50 8.08 7.73 1.72
N LEU A 51 8.21 6.41 1.90
CA LEU A 51 7.54 5.68 2.97
C LEU A 51 8.27 5.95 4.28
N LYS A 52 7.57 6.63 5.20
CA LYS A 52 8.14 7.18 6.43
C LYS A 52 8.41 6.10 7.50
N SER A 53 7.82 4.91 7.36
CA SER A 53 7.91 3.82 8.32
C SER A 53 8.07 2.45 7.65
N SER A 54 8.67 1.50 8.36
CA SER A 54 8.77 0.09 7.94
C SER A 54 7.39 -0.55 7.71
N ASN A 55 6.41 -0.16 8.52
CA ASN A 55 5.04 -0.66 8.44
C ASN A 55 4.34 -0.23 7.14
N ASP A 56 4.54 1.02 6.70
CA ASP A 56 3.97 1.49 5.44
C ASP A 56 4.63 0.81 4.23
N LYS A 57 5.94 0.54 4.33
CA LYS A 57 6.64 -0.28 3.34
C LYS A 57 6.01 -1.67 3.24
N GLU A 58 5.82 -2.35 4.36
CA GLU A 58 5.24 -3.69 4.38
C GLU A 58 3.83 -3.74 3.77
N LYS A 59 2.96 -2.78 4.12
CA LYS A 59 1.60 -2.71 3.53
C LYS A 59 1.62 -2.52 2.02
N VAL A 60 2.56 -1.73 1.51
CA VAL A 60 2.70 -1.46 0.07
C VAL A 60 3.26 -2.67 -0.67
N PHE A 61 4.21 -3.40 -0.09
CA PHE A 61 4.66 -4.71 -0.60
C PHE A 61 3.53 -5.75 -0.56
N ALA A 62 2.75 -5.79 0.50
CA ALA A 62 1.58 -6.67 0.60
C ALA A 62 0.55 -6.40 -0.50
N LEU A 63 0.32 -5.12 -0.86
CA LEU A 63 -0.54 -4.75 -1.97
C LEU A 63 0.01 -5.28 -3.31
N ALA A 64 1.31 -5.13 -3.56
CA ALA A 64 1.95 -5.66 -4.77
C ALA A 64 1.85 -7.19 -4.86
N ARG A 65 2.10 -7.90 -3.76
CA ARG A 65 1.94 -9.37 -3.68
C ARG A 65 0.50 -9.79 -3.98
N LYS A 66 -0.50 -9.13 -3.39
CA LYS A 66 -1.92 -9.42 -3.64
C LYS A 66 -2.31 -9.17 -5.10
N ALA A 67 -1.84 -8.09 -5.70
CA ALA A 67 -2.07 -7.83 -7.12
C ALA A 67 -1.47 -8.97 -7.99
N LEU A 68 -0.25 -9.41 -7.67
CA LEU A 68 0.38 -10.52 -8.36
C LEU A 68 -0.43 -11.82 -8.22
N VAL A 69 -0.80 -12.22 -7.00
CA VAL A 69 -1.61 -13.42 -6.72
C VAL A 69 -2.94 -13.38 -7.47
N LYS A 70 -3.63 -12.23 -7.44
CA LYS A 70 -4.92 -12.04 -8.13
C LYS A 70 -4.77 -12.22 -9.63
N LYS A 71 -3.67 -11.76 -10.23
CA LYS A 71 -3.43 -11.95 -11.67
C LYS A 71 -3.11 -13.40 -12.01
N THR A 72 -2.24 -14.03 -11.23
CA THR A 72 -1.76 -15.39 -11.51
C THR A 72 -2.74 -16.47 -11.06
N LYS A 73 -3.82 -16.08 -10.36
CA LYS A 73 -4.85 -16.98 -9.80
C LYS A 73 -4.25 -18.10 -8.95
N THR A 74 -3.18 -17.79 -8.24
CA THR A 74 -2.36 -18.78 -7.53
C THR A 74 -2.49 -18.64 -6.01
N GLU A 75 -3.70 -18.32 -5.53
CA GLU A 75 -3.97 -18.07 -4.10
C GLU A 75 -3.48 -19.22 -3.20
N ASP A 76 -3.52 -20.46 -3.69
CA ASP A 76 -3.25 -21.65 -2.86
C ASP A 76 -1.90 -22.34 -3.10
N ASN A 77 -1.04 -21.86 -4.01
CA ASN A 77 0.12 -22.67 -4.47
C ASN A 77 1.47 -21.95 -4.55
N ILE A 78 1.55 -20.70 -4.07
CA ILE A 78 2.83 -19.98 -3.96
C ILE A 78 3.32 -20.07 -2.53
N ASP A 79 4.33 -20.90 -2.28
CA ASP A 79 5.09 -20.87 -1.03
C ASP A 79 6.00 -19.63 -1.02
N TRP A 80 5.47 -18.53 -0.47
CA TRP A 80 6.17 -17.25 -0.36
C TRP A 80 7.47 -17.36 0.45
N ASN A 81 7.69 -18.41 1.24
CA ASN A 81 8.98 -18.63 1.92
C ASN A 81 10.11 -18.95 0.93
N ASN A 82 9.76 -19.39 -0.28
CA ASN A 82 10.72 -19.64 -1.35
C ASN A 82 10.98 -18.40 -2.23
N PHE A 83 10.50 -17.22 -1.81
CA PHE A 83 10.69 -15.98 -2.55
C PHE A 83 11.16 -14.85 -1.63
N GLU A 84 12.16 -14.11 -2.09
CA GLU A 84 12.65 -12.90 -1.45
C GLU A 84 12.18 -11.67 -2.23
N ASP A 85 11.71 -10.64 -1.53
CA ASP A 85 11.38 -9.36 -2.12
C ASP A 85 12.68 -8.61 -2.43
N VAL A 86 12.97 -8.37 -3.71
CA VAL A 86 14.21 -7.69 -4.14
C VAL A 86 14.00 -6.19 -4.21
N SER A 87 12.97 -5.75 -4.95
CA SER A 87 12.70 -4.33 -5.19
C SER A 87 11.24 -4.10 -5.50
N LEU A 88 10.73 -2.92 -5.13
CA LEU A 88 9.39 -2.48 -5.51
C LEU A 88 9.43 -1.02 -5.94
N TYR A 89 9.00 -0.78 -7.16
CA TYR A 89 8.73 0.55 -7.70
C TYR A 89 7.23 0.74 -7.82
N ILE A 90 6.71 1.87 -7.31
CA ILE A 90 5.31 2.26 -7.45
C ILE A 90 5.21 3.72 -7.85
N GLU A 91 4.40 3.94 -8.87
CA GLU A 91 4.09 5.26 -9.40
C GLU A 91 2.59 5.39 -9.64
N LYS A 92 2.01 6.47 -9.14
CA LYS A 92 0.71 6.95 -9.63
C LYS A 92 0.92 7.47 -11.05
N ILE A 93 0.20 6.94 -12.02
CA ILE A 93 0.29 7.43 -13.41
C ILE A 93 -0.79 8.49 -13.68
N ASP A 94 -0.68 9.23 -14.78
CA ASP A 94 -1.63 10.26 -15.18
C ASP A 94 -2.98 9.71 -15.72
N LYS A 95 -3.58 8.79 -14.98
CA LYS A 95 -4.93 8.25 -15.20
C LYS A 95 -5.62 8.04 -13.85
N ASN A 96 -6.93 8.19 -13.81
CA ASN A 96 -7.71 8.12 -12.57
C ASN A 96 -7.52 6.77 -11.86
N HIS A 97 -7.08 6.86 -10.60
CA HIS A 97 -6.85 5.74 -9.67
C HIS A 97 -5.95 4.63 -10.21
N GLN A 98 -5.11 4.93 -11.22
CA GLN A 98 -4.22 3.96 -11.84
C GLN A 98 -2.79 4.11 -11.36
N TYR A 99 -2.16 2.97 -11.13
CA TYR A 99 -0.81 2.89 -10.59
C TYR A 99 -0.01 1.85 -11.36
N TYR A 100 1.25 2.19 -11.60
CA TYR A 100 2.24 1.29 -12.15
C TYR A 100 3.07 0.69 -11.02
N PHE A 101 3.18 -0.63 -11.02
CA PHE A 101 3.91 -1.42 -10.04
C PHE A 101 4.99 -2.20 -10.81
N SER A 102 6.26 -2.03 -10.47
CA SER A 102 7.36 -2.88 -10.93
C SER A 102 7.92 -3.60 -9.71
N TYR A 103 7.53 -4.86 -9.55
CA TYR A 103 7.85 -5.69 -8.40
C TYR A 103 8.81 -6.81 -8.79
N THR A 104 9.95 -6.87 -8.14
CA THR A 104 10.97 -7.89 -8.37
C THR A 104 11.04 -8.83 -7.19
N ILE A 105 10.93 -10.13 -7.46
CA ILE A 105 11.16 -11.19 -6.48
C ILE A 105 12.28 -12.10 -6.95
N LYS A 106 12.94 -12.75 -6.00
CA LYS A 106 13.95 -13.77 -6.27
C LYS A 106 13.52 -15.07 -5.64
N SER A 107 13.36 -16.11 -6.46
CA SER A 107 13.13 -17.47 -5.94
C SER A 107 14.41 -17.99 -5.26
N THR A 108 14.25 -18.69 -4.15
CA THR A 108 15.35 -19.33 -3.40
C THR A 108 15.37 -20.84 -3.58
N LYS A 109 14.21 -21.47 -3.83
CA LYS A 109 14.06 -22.91 -4.09
C LYS A 109 12.95 -23.19 -5.12
N PRO A 110 13.08 -24.26 -5.93
CA PRO A 110 14.24 -25.15 -6.08
C PRO A 110 15.36 -24.56 -6.95
N MET A 111 15.08 -23.47 -7.68
CA MET A 111 16.03 -22.80 -8.56
C MET A 111 16.03 -21.30 -8.31
N VAL A 112 17.21 -20.70 -8.24
CA VAL A 112 17.33 -19.25 -8.06
C VAL A 112 17.00 -18.53 -9.35
N LEU A 113 15.86 -17.85 -9.37
CA LEU A 113 15.37 -17.07 -10.50
C LEU A 113 14.95 -15.70 -10.01
N THR A 114 15.44 -14.65 -10.66
CA THR A 114 14.97 -13.29 -10.40
C THR A 114 13.90 -12.95 -11.44
N ILE A 115 12.71 -12.61 -10.96
CA ILE A 115 11.54 -12.35 -11.79
C ILE A 115 11.04 -10.95 -11.48
N ARG A 116 10.84 -10.16 -12.54
CA ARG A 116 10.22 -8.83 -12.45
C ARG A 116 8.82 -8.87 -13.05
N TYR A 117 7.88 -8.36 -12.28
CA TYR A 117 6.47 -8.21 -12.62
C TYR A 117 6.14 -6.74 -12.76
N ASP A 118 5.77 -6.35 -13.98
CA ASP A 118 5.28 -5.01 -14.26
C ASP A 118 3.76 -5.07 -14.37
N MET A 119 3.06 -4.32 -13.52
CA MET A 119 1.61 -4.35 -13.41
C MET A 119 1.06 -2.93 -13.50
N LEU A 120 0.06 -2.75 -14.36
CA LEU A 120 -0.79 -1.57 -14.33
C LEU A 120 -2.07 -1.96 -13.60
N ILE A 121 -2.28 -1.36 -12.43
CA ILE A 121 -3.44 -1.63 -11.60
C ILE A 121 -4.32 -0.40 -11.50
N LYS A 122 -5.62 -0.63 -11.32
CA LYS A 122 -6.59 0.39 -10.96
C LYS A 122 -7.19 0.03 -9.61
N LEU A 123 -7.18 1.01 -8.71
CA LEU A 123 -7.71 0.87 -7.37
C LEU A 123 -9.11 1.48 -7.35
N ASN A 124 -10.10 0.71 -6.90
CA ASN A 124 -11.49 1.19 -6.81
C ASN A 124 -11.79 1.84 -5.46
N GLN A 125 -10.86 1.73 -4.50
CA GLN A 125 -11.00 2.22 -3.14
C GLN A 125 -9.78 3.08 -2.78
N ASN A 126 -10.00 4.16 -2.02
CA ASN A 126 -8.93 5.03 -1.50
C ASN A 126 -8.26 4.47 -0.23
N ASN A 127 -8.87 3.49 0.44
CA ASN A 127 -8.29 2.86 1.62
C ASN A 127 -7.38 1.69 1.21
N LEU A 128 -6.15 1.63 1.72
CA LEU A 128 -5.15 0.62 1.35
C LEU A 128 -5.58 -0.83 1.67
N GLU A 129 -6.28 -1.03 2.79
CA GLU A 129 -6.77 -2.35 3.22
C GLU A 129 -7.89 -2.84 2.31
N LEU A 130 -8.83 -1.96 1.96
CA LEU A 130 -9.97 -2.27 1.08
C LEU A 130 -9.56 -2.36 -0.38
N ALA A 131 -8.66 -1.48 -0.81
CA ALA A 131 -8.12 -1.49 -2.16
C ALA A 131 -7.44 -2.81 -2.49
N SER A 132 -6.79 -3.43 -1.50
CA SER A 132 -6.19 -4.76 -1.64
C SER A 132 -7.19 -5.87 -2.01
N GLN A 133 -8.48 -5.71 -1.72
CA GLN A 133 -9.54 -6.68 -2.01
C GLN A 133 -10.18 -6.41 -3.39
N ASP A 134 -10.27 -5.13 -3.77
CA ASP A 134 -10.91 -4.66 -5.00
C ASP A 134 -9.91 -3.97 -5.96
N ILE A 135 -8.86 -4.71 -6.32
CA ILE A 135 -7.88 -4.30 -7.36
C ILE A 135 -8.33 -4.80 -8.73
N GLU A 136 -8.34 -3.92 -9.72
CA GLU A 136 -8.46 -4.29 -11.14
C GLU A 136 -7.07 -4.28 -11.79
N ILE A 137 -6.71 -5.33 -12.53
CA ILE A 137 -5.39 -5.45 -13.18
C ILE A 137 -5.55 -5.22 -14.67
N LEU A 138 -5.16 -4.03 -15.11
CA LEU A 138 -5.34 -3.55 -16.48
C LEU A 138 -4.27 -4.09 -17.43
N ALA A 139 -3.02 -4.16 -16.97
CA ALA A 139 -1.92 -4.73 -17.73
C ALA A 139 -0.98 -5.51 -16.81
N PHE A 140 -0.35 -6.55 -17.37
CA PHE A 140 0.57 -7.41 -16.65
C PHE A 140 1.66 -7.89 -17.61
N ASN A 141 2.91 -7.78 -17.19
CA ASN A 141 4.06 -8.32 -17.88
C ASN A 141 4.99 -9.00 -16.88
N MET A 142 5.50 -10.17 -17.24
CA MET A 142 6.47 -10.95 -16.48
C MET A 142 7.75 -11.09 -17.31
N LYS A 143 8.90 -10.86 -16.69
CA LYS A 143 10.21 -11.08 -17.30
C LYS A 143 11.19 -11.66 -16.29
N PHE A 144 11.99 -12.62 -16.74
CA PHE A 144 13.19 -13.04 -16.04
C PHE A 144 14.24 -11.94 -16.20
N ILE A 145 14.96 -11.65 -15.12
CA ILE A 145 16.08 -10.72 -15.13
C ILE A 145 17.32 -11.43 -14.58
N GLU A 146 18.47 -11.13 -15.16
CA GLU A 146 19.78 -11.67 -14.75
C GLU A 146 20.26 -11.08 -13.42
#